data_AF-A0A7C3XW64-F1
#
_entry.id   AF-A0A7C3XW64-F1
#
_cell.length_a   1.000
_cell.length_b   1.000
_cell.length_c   1.000
_cell.angle_alpha   90.00
_cell.angle_beta   90.00
_cell.angle_gamma   90.00
#
_symmetry.space_group_name_H-M   'P 1'
#
loop_
_entity.id
_entity.type
_entity.pdbx_description
1 polymer ?
#
loop_
_entity_poly.entity_id
_entity_poly.type
_entity_poly.pdbx_seq_one_letter_code
_entity_poly.pdbx_strand_id
1 'polypeptide(L)'
;MYLFKQIRVEKDTVLVGKAASEDLDHLARQGYEQVLDIMPAALRDKGLVRRVRAAGMKYRHIPVEECDLKTCHIEEERVMDFFRYLSAQKEAPIIINTDDEALGISLVMLAKVFWKGEPARELIRSIEALGISLKGRRDIKRFIRDFYEHYRRKMLPDTFRPGRGKTGFRPPGEGRPLPAGEGNKKATRCGGKKRGT
;
A
#
# COMPACT_ATOMS: atom_id res chain seq x y z
N MET A 1 -26.64 13.07 -0.13
CA MET A 1 -25.69 13.20 -1.27
C MET A 1 -24.41 12.55 -0.84
N TYR A 2 -23.97 11.51 -1.56
CA TYR A 2 -22.83 10.67 -1.18
C TYR A 2 -21.53 11.47 -1.14
N LEU A 3 -20.68 11.26 -0.14
CA LEU A 3 -19.36 11.90 0.00
C LEU A 3 -18.23 10.88 -0.04
N PHE A 4 -18.37 9.85 -0.87
CA PHE A 4 -17.25 8.95 -1.17
C PHE A 4 -16.66 9.27 -2.53
N LYS A 5 -15.35 9.45 -2.56
CA LYS A 5 -14.57 9.45 -3.78
C LYS A 5 -14.17 8.01 -4.12
N GLN A 6 -14.54 7.55 -5.31
CA GLN A 6 -14.07 6.27 -5.81
C GLN A 6 -12.70 6.42 -6.47
N ILE A 7 -11.73 5.66 -5.99
CA ILE A 7 -10.41 5.49 -6.59
C ILE A 7 -10.36 4.10 -7.21
N ARG A 8 -9.91 4.02 -8.47
CA ARG A 8 -9.57 2.75 -9.12
C ARG A 8 -8.08 2.73 -9.39
N VAL A 9 -7.36 1.80 -8.76
CA VAL A 9 -5.94 1.57 -9.02
C VAL A 9 -5.80 0.15 -9.53
N GLU A 10 -5.57 0.02 -10.84
CA GLU A 10 -5.58 -1.28 -11.54
C GLU A 10 -6.93 -2.00 -11.36
N LYS A 11 -6.95 -3.12 -10.65
CA LYS A 11 -8.16 -3.90 -10.32
C LYS A 11 -8.74 -3.53 -8.96
N ASP A 12 -7.99 -2.81 -8.12
CA ASP A 12 -8.44 -2.43 -6.80
C ASP A 12 -9.40 -1.25 -6.89
N THR A 13 -10.53 -1.38 -6.21
CA THR A 13 -11.49 -0.29 -6.03
C THR A 13 -11.52 0.12 -4.57
N VAL A 14 -11.24 1.39 -4.31
CA VAL A 14 -11.25 1.97 -2.96
C VAL A 14 -12.23 3.13 -2.93
N LEU A 15 -13.12 3.15 -1.94
CA LEU A 15 -13.90 4.35 -1.62
C LEU A 15 -13.19 5.10 -0.50
N VAL A 16 -13.04 6.41 -0.64
CA VAL A 16 -12.47 7.28 0.40
C VAL A 16 -13.46 8.37 0.72
N GLY A 17 -13.78 8.54 2.01
CA GLY A 17 -14.69 9.57 2.50
C GLY A 17 -15.41 9.17 3.76
N LYS A 18 -16.31 10.02 4.26
CA LYS A 18 -17.03 9.76 5.52
C LYS A 18 -18.28 8.94 5.28
N ALA A 19 -18.39 7.78 5.95
CA ALA A 19 -19.55 6.91 5.83
C ALA A 19 -20.77 7.44 6.60
N ALA A 20 -21.86 7.74 5.90
CA ALA A 20 -23.16 7.92 6.54
C ALA A 20 -23.80 6.57 6.89
N SER A 21 -24.68 6.57 7.90
CA SER A 21 -25.39 5.39 8.41
C SER A 21 -26.13 4.61 7.33
N GLU A 22 -26.74 5.33 6.39
CA GLU A 22 -27.68 4.83 5.40
C GLU A 22 -26.98 4.20 4.18
N ASP A 23 -25.65 4.32 4.08
CA ASP A 23 -24.90 3.90 2.90
C ASP A 23 -24.28 2.50 3.02
N LEU A 24 -24.06 2.00 4.23
CA LEU A 24 -23.29 0.78 4.46
C LEU A 24 -24.00 -0.48 3.95
N ASP A 25 -25.31 -0.57 4.09
CA ASP A 25 -26.08 -1.72 3.57
C ASP A 25 -26.08 -1.76 2.05
N HIS A 26 -26.10 -0.59 1.39
CA HIS A 26 -26.01 -0.50 -0.05
C HIS A 26 -24.62 -0.92 -0.55
N LEU A 27 -23.57 -0.41 0.09
CA LEU A 27 -22.18 -0.74 -0.24
C LEU A 27 -21.87 -2.22 0.01
N ALA A 28 -22.41 -2.81 1.08
CA ALA A 28 -22.30 -4.25 1.32
C ALA A 28 -22.88 -5.08 0.16
N ARG A 29 -24.05 -4.68 -0.39
CA ARG A 29 -24.65 -5.34 -1.57
C ARG A 29 -23.83 -5.15 -2.86
N GLN A 30 -23.02 -4.10 -2.93
CA GLN A 30 -22.07 -3.88 -4.03
C GLN A 30 -20.77 -4.67 -3.87
N GLY A 31 -20.65 -5.48 -2.81
CA GLY A 31 -19.49 -6.34 -2.55
C GLY A 31 -18.40 -5.69 -1.70
N TYR A 32 -18.62 -4.51 -1.11
CA TYR A 32 -17.70 -3.96 -0.12
C TYR A 32 -17.80 -4.78 1.17
N GLU A 33 -16.70 -5.41 1.56
CA GLU A 33 -16.68 -6.29 2.74
C GLU A 33 -16.09 -5.61 3.99
N GLN A 34 -15.46 -4.44 3.84
CA GLN A 34 -14.64 -3.87 4.88
C GLN A 34 -14.59 -2.33 4.89
N VAL A 35 -14.55 -1.79 6.10
CA VAL A 35 -14.31 -0.38 6.42
C VAL A 35 -13.04 -0.26 7.25
N LEU A 36 -12.09 0.51 6.73
CA LEU A 36 -10.90 0.97 7.42
C LEU A 36 -11.09 2.43 7.84
N ASP A 37 -11.24 2.68 9.13
CA ASP A 37 -11.35 4.00 9.70
C ASP A 37 -9.96 4.55 10.04
N ILE A 38 -9.60 5.71 9.47
CA ILE A 38 -8.32 6.37 9.71
C ILE A 38 -8.42 7.65 10.56
N MET A 39 -9.63 8.00 10.96
CA MET A 39 -9.93 9.15 11.81
C MET A 39 -9.20 9.07 13.15
N PRO A 40 -8.92 10.21 13.80
CA PRO A 40 -8.42 10.22 15.17
C PRO A 40 -9.37 9.50 16.13
N ALA A 41 -8.84 8.79 17.12
CA ALA A 41 -9.62 8.10 18.15
C ALA A 41 -10.55 9.07 18.89
N ALA A 42 -10.13 10.32 19.08
CA ALA A 42 -10.93 11.38 19.68
C ALA A 42 -12.16 11.77 18.84
N LEU A 43 -12.07 11.63 17.51
CA LEU A 43 -13.14 11.96 16.55
C LEU A 43 -13.90 10.72 16.05
N ARG A 44 -13.59 9.54 16.61
CA ARG A 44 -14.16 8.27 16.18
C ARG A 44 -15.65 8.22 16.48
N ASP A 45 -16.46 8.00 15.44
CA ASP A 45 -17.88 7.70 15.61
C ASP A 45 -18.04 6.30 16.25
N LYS A 46 -18.44 6.28 17.53
CA LYS A 46 -18.69 5.03 18.27
C LYS A 46 -19.83 4.20 17.66
N GLY A 47 -20.77 4.84 16.97
CA GLY A 47 -21.87 4.19 16.27
C GLY A 47 -21.46 3.54 14.95
N LEU A 48 -20.40 4.02 14.30
CA LEU A 48 -19.93 3.50 13.00
C LEU A 48 -19.64 2.00 13.09
N VAL A 49 -18.90 1.57 14.12
CA VAL A 49 -18.56 0.15 14.33
C VAL A 49 -19.81 -0.74 14.36
N ARG A 50 -20.86 -0.28 15.06
CA ARG A 50 -22.11 -1.02 15.18
C ARG A 50 -22.83 -1.11 13.83
N ARG A 51 -22.86 -0.01 13.07
CA ARG A 51 -23.52 0.04 11.75
C ARG A 51 -22.78 -0.78 10.71
N VAL A 52 -21.45 -0.72 10.67
CA VAL A 52 -20.59 -1.54 9.79
C VAL A 52 -20.83 -3.02 10.04
N ARG A 53 -20.87 -3.43 11.32
CA ARG A 53 -21.18 -4.82 11.68
C ARG A 53 -22.61 -5.23 11.34
N ALA A 54 -23.59 -4.34 11.50
CA ALA A 54 -24.98 -4.61 11.13
C ALA A 54 -25.13 -4.85 9.62
N ALA A 55 -24.35 -4.14 8.79
CA ALA A 55 -24.27 -4.34 7.34
C ALA A 55 -23.49 -5.61 6.92
N GLY A 56 -23.02 -6.43 7.88
CA GLY A 56 -22.24 -7.64 7.60
C GLY A 56 -20.78 -7.39 7.20
N MET A 57 -20.27 -6.17 7.39
CA MET A 57 -18.92 -5.77 6.99
C MET A 57 -17.93 -5.83 8.17
N LYS A 58 -16.64 -5.96 7.84
CA LYS A 58 -15.54 -5.90 8.81
C LYS A 58 -15.16 -4.45 9.10
N TYR A 59 -14.91 -4.13 10.35
CA TYR A 59 -14.42 -2.82 10.79
C TYR A 59 -12.99 -2.93 11.32
N ARG A 60 -12.10 -2.06 10.84
CA ARG A 60 -10.75 -1.86 11.39
C ARG A 60 -10.53 -0.37 11.62
N HIS A 61 -9.87 -0.03 12.73
CA HIS A 61 -9.45 1.34 13.02
C HIS A 61 -7.92 1.41 13.07
N ILE A 62 -7.34 2.31 12.29
CA ILE A 62 -5.90 2.63 12.28
C ILE A 62 -5.80 4.15 12.24
N PRO A 63 -5.64 4.85 13.38
CA PRO A 63 -5.79 6.31 13.46
C PRO A 63 -4.59 7.06 12.86
N VAL A 64 -4.48 7.06 11.53
CA VAL A 64 -3.38 7.73 10.81
C VAL A 64 -3.48 9.26 10.93
N GLU A 65 -4.69 9.81 11.05
CA GLU A 65 -4.89 11.26 11.20
C GLU A 65 -4.44 11.82 12.56
N GLU A 66 -4.15 10.97 13.56
CA GLU A 66 -3.49 11.43 14.78
C GLU A 66 -2.01 11.76 14.55
N CYS A 67 -1.43 11.25 13.48
CA CYS A 67 -0.05 11.55 13.13
C CYS A 67 0.03 12.99 12.62
N ASP A 68 0.79 13.84 13.31
CA ASP A 68 1.12 15.15 12.76
C ASP A 68 1.99 14.96 11.52
N LEU A 69 1.46 15.06 10.31
CA LEU A 69 2.22 14.86 9.07
C LEU A 69 3.44 15.80 8.94
N LYS A 70 3.61 16.81 9.80
CA LYS A 70 4.83 17.63 9.94
C LYS A 70 5.96 17.00 10.70
N THR A 71 5.65 16.19 11.69
CA THR A 71 6.64 15.56 12.57
C THR A 71 6.53 14.04 12.55
N CYS A 72 5.49 13.50 11.91
CA CYS A 72 5.19 12.09 11.78
C CYS A 72 6.38 11.40 11.14
N HIS A 73 6.89 10.42 11.87
CA HIS A 73 7.90 9.54 11.35
C HIS A 73 7.20 8.50 10.48
N ILE A 74 7.76 8.25 9.30
CA ILE A 74 7.23 7.24 8.37
C ILE A 74 7.20 5.83 9.01
N GLU A 75 8.11 5.60 9.97
CA GLU A 75 8.20 4.37 10.78
C GLU A 75 7.25 4.36 11.98
N GLU A 76 6.44 5.41 12.17
CA GLU A 76 5.41 5.42 13.20
C GLU A 76 4.45 4.24 12.97
N GLU A 77 4.17 3.51 14.05
CA GLU A 77 3.51 2.20 13.99
C GLU A 77 2.17 2.25 13.23
N ARG A 78 1.42 3.33 13.38
CA ARG A 78 0.11 3.52 12.75
C ARG A 78 0.20 3.71 11.24
N VAL A 79 1.20 4.44 10.77
CA VAL A 79 1.47 4.62 9.34
C VAL A 79 1.88 3.28 8.75
N MET A 80 2.77 2.56 9.43
CA MET A 80 3.19 1.23 9.02
C MET A 80 2.03 0.23 9.01
N ASP A 81 1.16 0.26 10.01
CA ASP A 81 -0.05 -0.56 10.09
C ASP A 81 -0.99 -0.31 8.93
N PHE A 82 -1.19 0.96 8.55
CA PHE A 82 -2.01 1.31 7.41
C PHE A 82 -1.47 0.68 6.11
N PHE A 83 -0.17 0.85 5.86
CA PHE A 83 0.45 0.30 4.66
C PHE A 83 0.47 -1.23 4.67
N ARG A 84 0.72 -1.87 5.83
CA ARG A 84 0.66 -3.34 5.99
C ARG A 84 -0.75 -3.85 5.74
N TYR A 85 -1.75 -3.13 6.26
CA TYR A 85 -3.14 -3.51 6.11
C TYR A 85 -3.54 -3.49 4.63
N LEU A 86 -3.23 -2.41 3.90
CA LEU A 86 -3.56 -2.28 2.49
C LEU A 86 -2.76 -3.20 1.56
N SER A 87 -1.51 -3.54 1.90
CA SER A 87 -0.71 -4.49 1.11
C SER A 87 -1.16 -5.95 1.31
N ALA A 88 -1.66 -6.29 2.50
CA ALA A 88 -2.20 -7.61 2.81
C ALA A 88 -3.62 -7.83 2.25
N GLN A 89 -4.32 -6.77 1.86
CA GLN A 89 -5.61 -6.91 1.21
C GLN A 89 -5.46 -7.60 -0.15
N LYS A 90 -6.29 -8.62 -0.37
CA LYS A 90 -6.56 -9.15 -1.71
C LYS A 90 -7.32 -8.08 -2.52
N GLU A 91 -7.55 -8.30 -3.82
CA GLU A 91 -8.26 -7.40 -4.75
C GLU A 91 -9.76 -7.14 -4.39
N ALA A 92 -10.12 -7.11 -3.10
CA ALA A 92 -11.46 -6.88 -2.59
C ALA A 92 -11.69 -5.36 -2.36
N PRO A 93 -12.86 -4.84 -2.75
CA PRO A 93 -13.15 -3.43 -2.60
C PRO A 93 -13.24 -3.02 -1.11
N ILE A 94 -12.59 -1.91 -0.79
CA ILE A 94 -12.45 -1.39 0.58
C ILE A 94 -12.97 0.04 0.69
N ILE A 95 -13.56 0.35 1.83
CA ILE A 95 -13.93 1.71 2.23
C ILE A 95 -12.88 2.23 3.22
N ILE A 96 -12.36 3.44 2.97
CA ILE A 96 -11.54 4.18 3.91
C ILE A 96 -12.38 5.34 4.46
N ASN A 97 -12.69 5.27 5.74
CA ASN A 97 -13.43 6.30 6.45
C ASN A 97 -12.50 7.40 6.94
N THR A 98 -12.71 8.62 6.44
CA THR A 98 -11.91 9.83 6.75
C THR A 98 -12.70 11.10 6.45
N ASP A 99 -12.43 12.17 7.19
CA ASP A 99 -12.89 13.54 6.88
C ASP A 99 -11.88 14.30 6.00
N ASP A 100 -10.63 13.82 5.92
CA ASP A 100 -9.58 14.36 5.05
C ASP A 100 -9.41 13.50 3.79
N GLU A 101 -10.30 13.73 2.82
CA GLU A 101 -10.30 13.03 1.54
C GLU A 101 -8.93 13.12 0.82
N ALA A 102 -8.26 14.28 0.89
CA ALA A 102 -6.98 14.47 0.24
C ALA A 102 -5.89 13.59 0.86
N LEU A 103 -5.88 13.46 2.19
CA LEU A 103 -4.98 12.55 2.89
C LEU A 103 -5.29 11.09 2.55
N GLY A 104 -6.56 10.68 2.68
CA GLY A 104 -6.98 9.30 2.42
C GLY A 104 -6.61 8.84 1.01
N ILE A 105 -6.88 9.66 -0.01
CA ILE A 105 -6.52 9.37 -1.40
C ILE A 105 -5.00 9.30 -1.56
N SER A 106 -4.26 10.24 -0.96
CA SER A 106 -2.80 10.25 -1.05
C SER A 106 -2.16 9.00 -0.43
N LEU A 107 -2.68 8.53 0.69
CA LEU A 107 -2.24 7.31 1.36
C LEU A 107 -2.54 6.05 0.55
N VAL A 108 -3.73 5.96 -0.06
CA VAL A 108 -4.09 4.85 -0.97
C VAL A 108 -3.17 4.82 -2.17
N MET A 109 -2.97 5.97 -2.82
CA MET A 109 -2.13 6.09 -3.99
C MET A 109 -0.68 5.73 -3.65
N LEU A 110 -0.15 6.18 -2.51
CA LEU A 110 1.14 5.74 -2.00
C LEU A 110 1.19 4.22 -1.83
N ALA A 111 0.23 3.62 -1.15
CA ALA A 111 0.23 2.19 -0.85
C ALA A 111 0.18 1.31 -2.11
N LYS A 112 -0.56 1.73 -3.14
CA LYS A 112 -0.84 0.94 -4.34
C LYS A 112 0.10 1.25 -5.51
N VAL A 113 0.54 2.49 -5.68
CA VAL A 113 1.33 2.92 -6.87
C VAL A 113 2.84 2.93 -6.60
N PHE A 114 3.28 3.14 -5.36
CA PHE A 114 4.71 3.22 -5.01
C PHE A 114 5.54 2.04 -5.56
N TRP A 115 4.98 0.83 -5.56
CA TRP A 115 5.64 -0.39 -6.04
C TRP A 115 5.97 -0.41 -7.53
N LYS A 116 5.37 0.48 -8.32
CA LYS A 116 5.66 0.61 -9.75
C LYS A 116 6.99 1.32 -10.01
N GLY A 117 7.62 1.87 -8.97
CA GLY A 117 8.87 2.62 -9.10
C GLY A 117 8.68 4.00 -9.74
N GLU A 118 7.45 4.48 -9.82
CA GLU A 118 7.15 5.82 -10.31
C GLU A 118 7.74 6.87 -9.35
N PRO A 119 8.28 8.00 -9.85
CA PRO A 119 8.80 9.02 -8.96
C PRO A 119 7.66 9.79 -8.28
N ALA A 120 7.92 10.34 -7.09
CA ALA A 120 6.95 11.09 -6.28
C ALA A 120 6.14 12.15 -7.05
N ARG A 121 6.74 12.79 -8.07
CA ARG A 121 6.06 13.77 -8.92
C ARG A 121 4.91 13.18 -9.73
N GLU A 122 5.04 11.96 -10.24
CA GLU A 122 3.98 11.32 -11.04
C GLU A 122 2.85 10.83 -10.12
N LEU A 123 3.18 10.42 -8.90
CA LEU A 123 2.17 10.13 -7.87
C LEU A 123 1.33 11.37 -7.56
N ILE A 124 1.97 12.52 -7.33
CA ILE A 124 1.27 13.79 -7.07
C ILE A 124 0.36 14.15 -8.25
N ARG A 125 0.85 14.03 -9.49
CA ARG A 125 0.02 14.25 -10.69
C ARG A 125 -1.16 13.30 -10.77
N SER A 126 -0.96 12.03 -10.40
CA SER A 126 -2.03 11.03 -10.39
C SER A 126 -3.10 11.36 -9.35
N ILE A 127 -2.71 11.84 -8.16
CA ILE A 127 -3.65 12.33 -7.14
C ILE A 127 -4.43 13.55 -7.65
N GLU A 128 -3.73 14.52 -8.26
CA GLU A 128 -4.37 15.73 -8.81
C GLU A 128 -5.31 15.39 -9.98
N ALA A 129 -4.99 14.37 -10.79
CA ALA A 129 -5.86 13.87 -11.86
C ALA A 129 -7.16 13.21 -11.35
N LEU A 130 -7.20 12.76 -10.09
CA LEU A 130 -8.44 12.31 -9.44
C LEU A 130 -9.34 13.48 -9.00
N GLY A 131 -8.96 14.72 -9.30
CA GLY A 131 -9.69 15.93 -8.93
C GLY A 131 -9.41 16.40 -7.50
N ILE A 132 -8.31 15.95 -6.91
CA ILE A 132 -7.89 16.32 -5.54
C ILE A 132 -6.82 17.39 -5.62
N SER A 133 -7.15 18.59 -5.17
CA SER A 133 -6.17 19.66 -5.09
C SER A 133 -5.25 19.45 -3.89
N LEU A 134 -3.96 19.28 -4.15
CA LEU A 134 -2.93 19.35 -3.11
C LEU A 134 -2.38 20.78 -2.95
N LYS A 135 -3.01 21.80 -3.53
CA LYS A 135 -2.63 23.21 -3.35
C LYS A 135 -2.84 23.60 -1.89
N GLY A 136 -1.78 24.09 -1.23
CA GLY A 136 -1.82 24.44 0.20
C GLY A 136 -1.54 23.26 1.14
N ARG A 137 -1.69 22.01 0.70
CA ARG A 137 -1.38 20.78 1.46
C ARG A 137 0.11 20.43 1.44
N ARG A 138 0.94 21.34 1.97
CA ARG A 138 2.40 21.16 2.06
C ARG A 138 2.78 19.98 2.96
N ASP A 139 1.93 19.66 3.92
CA ASP A 139 2.00 18.51 4.80
C ASP A 139 1.98 17.19 4.04
N ILE A 140 0.97 16.96 3.20
CA ILE A 140 0.86 15.76 2.38
C ILE A 140 2.01 15.68 1.37
N LYS A 141 2.33 16.79 0.69
CA LYS A 141 3.44 16.82 -0.29
C LYS A 141 4.78 16.46 0.35
N ARG A 142 5.04 16.98 1.55
CA ARG A 142 6.23 16.62 2.33
C ARG A 142 6.20 15.14 2.71
N PHE A 143 5.10 14.66 3.27
CA PHE A 143 4.95 13.25 3.66
C PHE A 143 5.24 12.30 2.49
N ILE A 144 4.67 12.56 1.30
CA ILE A 144 4.95 11.79 0.09
C ILE A 144 6.46 11.80 -0.23
N ARG A 145 7.09 12.98 -0.27
CA ARG A 145 8.53 13.09 -0.58
C ARG A 145 9.37 12.30 0.42
N ASP A 146 9.13 12.51 1.70
CA ASP A 146 9.90 11.89 2.77
C ASP A 146 9.71 10.35 2.74
N PHE A 147 8.49 9.87 2.45
CA PHE A 147 8.20 8.44 2.25
C PHE A 147 9.06 7.85 1.12
N TYR A 148 9.15 8.53 -0.02
CA TYR A 148 10.00 8.13 -1.13
C TYR A 148 11.48 8.14 -0.77
N GLU A 149 11.98 9.18 -0.11
CA GLU A 149 13.39 9.26 0.29
C GLU A 149 13.78 8.14 1.26
N HIS A 150 12.88 7.84 2.21
CA HIS A 150 13.08 6.79 3.20
C HIS A 150 13.11 5.40 2.56
N TYR A 151 12.10 5.04 1.76
CA TYR A 151 11.97 3.69 1.19
C TYR A 151 12.63 3.47 -0.16
N ARG A 152 13.15 4.53 -0.79
CA ARG A 152 14.10 4.38 -1.90
C ARG A 152 15.45 3.85 -1.40
N ARG A 153 15.81 4.16 -0.15
CA ARG A 153 17.10 3.78 0.47
C ARG A 153 16.99 2.49 1.28
N LYS A 154 15.91 2.34 2.05
CA LYS A 154 15.59 1.10 2.76
C LYS A 154 14.62 0.30 1.91
N MET A 155 14.98 -0.90 1.45
CA MET A 155 13.96 -1.82 0.94
C MET A 155 12.88 -1.94 2.01
N LEU A 156 11.62 -1.59 1.67
CA LEU A 156 10.48 -1.85 2.55
C LEU A 156 10.57 -3.32 3.01
N PRO A 157 10.30 -3.63 4.28
CA PRO A 157 10.30 -5.01 4.75
C PRO A 157 9.47 -5.89 3.82
N ASP A 158 9.91 -7.12 3.54
CA ASP A 158 9.22 -8.03 2.60
C ASP A 158 7.73 -8.24 2.95
N THR A 159 7.33 -7.95 4.18
CA THR A 159 5.94 -7.92 4.67
C THR A 159 5.04 -6.90 3.97
N PHE A 160 5.59 -5.94 3.24
CA PHE A 160 4.82 -4.92 2.50
C PHE A 160 4.63 -5.24 1.02
N ARG A 161 5.35 -6.21 0.45
CA ARG A 161 5.19 -6.54 -0.97
C ARG A 161 3.85 -7.25 -1.18
N PRO A 162 2.92 -6.71 -2.00
CA PRO A 162 1.76 -7.48 -2.43
C PRO A 162 2.27 -8.73 -3.14
N GLY A 163 1.81 -9.89 -2.68
CA GLY A 163 2.44 -11.20 -2.90
C GLY A 163 3.00 -11.41 -4.31
N ARG A 164 4.31 -11.24 -4.47
CA ARG A 164 5.04 -11.88 -5.57
C ARG A 164 5.34 -13.30 -5.13
N GLY A 165 4.77 -14.27 -5.83
CA GLY A 165 5.35 -15.60 -5.89
C GLY A 165 6.85 -15.48 -6.14
N LYS A 166 7.61 -16.34 -5.46
CA LYS A 166 9.07 -16.39 -5.44
C LYS A 166 9.68 -16.27 -6.85
N THR A 167 10.05 -15.07 -7.30
CA THR A 167 11.05 -14.87 -8.35
C THR A 167 11.86 -13.63 -8.01
N GLY A 168 13.13 -13.85 -7.70
CA GLY A 168 14.09 -12.81 -7.33
C GLY A 168 14.21 -11.74 -8.40
N PHE A 169 13.94 -10.50 -8.02
CA PHE A 169 14.13 -9.34 -8.87
C PHE A 169 15.41 -8.62 -8.42
N ARG A 170 16.48 -8.73 -9.22
CA ARG A 170 17.65 -7.85 -9.12
C ARG A 170 17.32 -6.54 -9.84
N PRO A 171 17.53 -5.36 -9.22
CA PRO A 171 17.38 -4.09 -9.92
C PRO A 171 18.40 -3.99 -11.06
N PRO A 172 18.04 -3.34 -12.19
CA PRO A 172 18.93 -3.19 -13.33
C PRO A 172 19.90 -2.03 -13.08
N GLY A 173 21.20 -2.28 -13.32
CA GLY A 173 22.19 -1.21 -13.48
C GLY A 173 23.38 -1.27 -12.54
N GLU A 174 24.21 -2.31 -12.64
CA GLU A 174 25.67 -2.17 -12.52
C GLU A 174 26.32 -3.20 -13.45
N GLY A 175 26.60 -2.76 -14.68
CA GLY A 175 27.48 -3.51 -15.57
C GLY A 175 28.92 -3.29 -15.15
N ARG A 176 29.69 -4.37 -15.04
CA ARG A 176 31.14 -4.34 -15.26
C ARG A 176 31.49 -5.38 -16.32
N PRO A 177 32.38 -5.08 -17.27
CA PRO A 177 32.80 -6.03 -18.28
C PRO A 177 33.74 -7.10 -17.70
N LEU A 178 33.72 -8.25 -18.35
CA LEU A 178 34.54 -9.45 -18.14
C LEU A 178 36.05 -9.14 -18.15
N PRO A 179 36.87 -10.05 -17.60
CA PRO A 179 38.08 -10.47 -18.29
C PRO A 179 37.92 -11.88 -18.89
N ALA A 180 38.46 -11.99 -20.10
CA ALA A 180 38.68 -13.23 -20.84
C ALA A 180 39.83 -14.06 -20.25
N GLY A 181 39.89 -15.34 -20.61
CA GLY A 181 41.01 -16.24 -20.33
C GLY A 181 40.50 -17.65 -20.00
N GLU A 182 40.24 -18.49 -21.00
CA GLU A 182 41.16 -19.48 -21.57
C GLU A 182 41.29 -20.77 -20.74
N GLY A 183 41.08 -21.91 -21.41
CA GLY A 183 42.01 -23.03 -21.26
C GLY A 183 41.52 -24.30 -20.58
N ASN A 184 41.15 -25.26 -21.42
CA ASN A 184 41.59 -26.66 -21.41
C ASN A 184 41.08 -27.69 -20.36
N LYS A 185 40.36 -28.66 -20.92
CA LYS A 185 40.68 -30.11 -20.95
C LYS A 185 41.12 -30.78 -19.64
N LYS A 186 40.33 -31.75 -19.16
CA LYS A 186 40.52 -33.20 -19.46
C LYS A 186 39.51 -34.06 -18.70
N ALA A 187 39.12 -35.13 -19.37
CA ALA A 187 38.37 -36.25 -18.84
C ALA A 187 39.19 -37.07 -17.83
N THR A 188 38.51 -37.64 -16.84
CA THR A 188 38.85 -38.99 -16.38
C THR A 188 37.60 -39.72 -15.87
N ARG A 189 37.44 -40.92 -16.42
CA ARG A 189 36.45 -41.95 -16.17
C ARG A 189 37.11 -42.97 -15.25
N CYS A 190 36.45 -43.39 -14.17
CA CYS A 190 36.61 -44.67 -13.44
C CYS A 190 35.35 -44.78 -12.57
N GLY A 191 34.45 -45.77 -12.68
CA GLY A 191 34.66 -47.19 -12.90
C GLY A 191 34.88 -47.86 -11.54
N GLY A 192 33.82 -48.41 -10.91
CA GLY A 192 33.97 -49.08 -9.62
C GLY A 192 32.66 -49.59 -9.01
N LYS A 193 32.31 -50.83 -9.35
CA LYS A 193 31.14 -51.62 -8.96
C LYS A 193 31.54 -52.57 -7.81
N LYS A 194 30.67 -52.77 -6.80
CA LYS A 194 30.41 -54.00 -5.98
C LYS A 194 29.70 -53.58 -4.67
N ARG A 195 28.45 -53.99 -4.41
CA ARG A 195 28.01 -55.22 -3.67
C ARG A 195 28.87 -55.43 -2.40
N GLY A 196 28.36 -55.46 -1.17
CA GLY A 196 27.06 -55.87 -0.66
C GLY A 196 27.32 -56.93 0.41
N THR A 197 26.86 -56.68 1.64
CA THR A 197 26.41 -57.61 2.69
C THR A 197 25.92 -56.75 3.84
#